data_AF-A0A2N5GSD9-F1
#
_entry.id   AF-A0A2N5GSD9-F1
#
_cell.length_a   1.000
_cell.length_b   1.000
_cell.length_c   1.000
_cell.angle_alpha   90.00
_cell.angle_beta   90.00
_cell.angle_gamma   90.00
#
_symmetry.space_group_name_H-M   'P 1'
#
loop_
_entity.id
_entity.type
_entity.pdbx_description
1 polymer ?
#
loop_
_entity_poly.entity_id
_entity_poly.type
_entity_poly.pdbx_seq_one_letter_code
_entity_poly.pdbx_strand_id
1 'polypeptide(L)'
;MDIELLEEIERRAKRQKYLWMIDILEGYKSNIRQATDHFEDGVSIYRSAHGCYATNWQGQSREAYELIAGGLSQTANQVYTLGEELIQEIGTEIRKLRKKVEALS
;
A
#
# COMPACT_ATOMS: atom_id res chain seq x y z
N MET A 1 13.60 4.46 -45.27
CA MET A 1 13.00 4.86 -43.98
C MET A 1 14.03 5.72 -43.30
N ASP A 2 13.70 6.98 -43.02
CA ASP A 2 14.63 7.93 -42.42
C ASP A 2 15.03 7.49 -41.01
N ILE A 3 16.32 7.60 -40.69
CA ILE A 3 16.88 7.26 -39.37
C ILE A 3 16.23 8.14 -38.30
N GLU A 4 16.00 9.43 -38.58
CA GLU A 4 15.30 10.36 -37.68
C GLU A 4 13.85 9.92 -37.38
N LEU A 5 13.15 9.36 -38.38
CA LEU A 5 11.79 8.86 -38.19
C LEU A 5 11.76 7.65 -37.24
N LEU A 6 12.75 6.76 -37.36
CA LEU A 6 12.90 5.61 -36.48
C LEU A 6 13.21 6.02 -35.04
N GLU A 7 14.14 6.96 -34.85
CA GLU A 7 14.50 7.48 -33.53
C GLU A 7 13.31 8.15 -32.84
N GLU A 8 12.49 8.90 -33.60
CA GLU A 8 11.29 9.53 -33.09
C GLU A 8 10.23 8.51 -32.65
N ILE A 9 10.01 7.46 -33.46
CA ILE A 9 9.08 6.38 -33.13
C ILE A 9 9.54 5.64 -31.86
N GLU A 10 10.83 5.33 -31.76
CA GLU A 10 11.40 4.65 -30.60
C GLU A 10 11.25 5.50 -29.33
N ARG A 11 11.54 6.81 -29.42
CA ARG A 11 11.40 7.76 -28.32
C ARG A 11 9.95 7.81 -27.81
N ARG A 12 8.98 7.94 -28.73
CA ARG A 12 7.55 7.95 -28.38
C ARG A 12 7.10 6.63 -27.75
N ALA A 13 7.53 5.50 -28.29
CA ALA A 13 7.20 4.18 -27.75
C ALA A 13 7.75 3.99 -26.32
N LYS A 14 9.00 4.39 -26.07
CA LYS A 14 9.60 4.35 -24.72
C LYS A 14 8.86 5.26 -23.74
N ARG A 15 8.52 6.48 -24.18
CA ARG A 15 7.75 7.44 -23.37
C ARG A 15 6.40 6.87 -22.97
N GLN A 16 5.67 6.29 -23.93
CA GLN A 16 4.36 5.69 -23.68
C GLN A 16 4.45 4.48 -22.72
N LYS A 17 5.48 3.65 -22.88
CA LYS A 17 5.76 2.53 -21.95
C LYS A 17 5.91 3.01 -20.51
N TYR A 18 6.70 4.07 -20.27
CA TYR A 18 6.88 4.59 -18.92
C TYR A 18 5.61 5.21 -18.33
N LEU A 19 4.80 5.90 -19.16
CA LEU A 19 3.50 6.40 -18.73
C LEU A 19 2.56 5.28 -18.29
N TRP A 20 2.49 4.19 -19.06
CA TRP A 20 1.71 3.01 -18.67
C TRP A 20 2.21 2.36 -17.37
N MET A 21 3.52 2.27 -17.17
CA MET A 21 4.08 1.74 -15.93
C MET A 21 3.71 2.62 -14.72
N ILE A 22 3.69 3.94 -14.88
CA ILE A 22 3.24 4.88 -13.83
C ILE A 22 1.77 4.62 -13.48
N ASP A 23 0.91 4.46 -14.48
CA ASP A 23 -0.53 4.28 -14.28
C ASP A 23 -0.83 2.98 -13.50
N ILE A 24 -0.14 1.89 -13.85
CA ILE A 24 -0.22 0.61 -13.12
C ILE A 24 0.22 0.79 -11.65
N LEU A 25 1.32 1.50 -11.42
CA LEU A 25 1.84 1.73 -10.07
C LEU A 25 0.91 2.60 -9.22
N GLU A 26 0.29 3.63 -9.79
CA GLU A 26 -0.74 4.42 -9.11
C GLU A 26 -1.96 3.55 -8.75
N GLY A 27 -2.35 2.62 -9.63
CA GLY A 27 -3.38 1.62 -9.34
C GLY A 27 -3.02 0.73 -8.13
N TYR A 28 -1.81 0.19 -8.08
CA TYR A 28 -1.37 -0.60 -6.93
C TYR A 28 -1.31 0.21 -5.63
N LYS A 29 -0.84 1.45 -5.69
CA LYS A 29 -0.84 2.37 -4.55
C LYS A 29 -2.25 2.63 -4.02
N SER A 30 -3.23 2.79 -4.92
CA SER A 30 -4.64 2.91 -4.56
C SER A 30 -5.16 1.64 -3.87
N ASN A 31 -4.85 0.46 -4.42
CA ASN A 31 -5.26 -0.82 -3.83
C ASN A 31 -4.71 -1.03 -2.42
N ILE A 32 -3.44 -0.67 -2.19
CA ILE A 32 -2.82 -0.76 -0.85
C ILE A 32 -3.57 0.13 0.14
N ARG A 33 -3.86 1.39 -0.24
CA ARG A 33 -4.63 2.30 0.62
C ARG A 33 -5.99 1.73 0.99
N GLN A 34 -6.74 1.24 0.00
CA GLN A 34 -8.06 0.65 0.24
C GLN A 34 -7.99 -0.59 1.15
N ALA A 35 -6.97 -1.43 0.98
CA ALA A 35 -6.76 -2.59 1.84
C ALA A 35 -6.45 -2.18 3.28
N THR A 36 -5.60 -1.16 3.47
CA THR A 36 -5.24 -0.62 4.78
C THR A 36 -6.45 0.04 5.47
N ASP A 37 -7.24 0.82 4.74
CA ASP A 37 -8.45 1.47 5.25
C ASP A 37 -9.48 0.44 5.72
N HIS A 38 -9.74 -0.59 4.90
CA HIS A 38 -10.65 -1.69 5.26
C HIS A 38 -10.14 -2.48 6.47
N PHE A 39 -8.82 -2.60 6.62
CA PHE A 39 -8.22 -3.25 7.78
C PHE A 39 -8.44 -2.43 9.07
N GLU A 40 -8.35 -1.10 9.02
CA GLU A 40 -8.61 -0.21 10.17
C GLU A 40 -10.07 -0.25 10.62
N ASP A 41 -11.02 -0.36 9.71
CA ASP A 41 -12.42 -0.57 10.08
C ASP A 41 -12.59 -1.84 10.92
N GLY A 42 -11.94 -2.95 10.52
CA GLY A 42 -11.94 -4.20 11.27
C GLY A 42 -11.29 -4.08 12.66
N VAL A 43 -10.15 -3.39 12.73
CA VAL A 43 -9.45 -3.12 14.01
C VAL A 43 -10.29 -2.26 14.94
N SER A 44 -10.97 -1.24 14.40
CA SER A 44 -11.85 -0.35 15.16
C SER A 44 -13.05 -1.10 15.77
N ILE A 45 -13.72 -1.94 14.97
CA ILE A 45 -14.80 -2.81 15.44
C ILE A 45 -14.31 -3.73 16.55
N TYR A 46 -13.14 -4.36 16.36
CA TYR A 46 -12.54 -5.22 17.37
C TYR A 46 -12.25 -4.48 18.68
N ARG A 47 -11.60 -3.31 18.62
CA ARG A 47 -11.27 -2.49 19.80
C ARG A 47 -12.53 -2.08 20.57
N SER A 48 -13.60 -1.72 19.84
CA SER A 48 -14.89 -1.39 20.44
C SER A 48 -15.49 -2.60 21.18
N ALA A 49 -15.52 -3.77 20.54
CA ALA A 49 -16.02 -5.00 21.18
C ALA A 49 -15.17 -5.40 22.40
N HIS A 50 -13.84 -5.34 22.28
CA HIS A 50 -12.92 -5.60 23.37
C HIS A 50 -13.22 -4.73 24.61
N GLY A 51 -13.36 -3.41 24.41
CA GLY A 51 -13.66 -2.46 25.49
C GLY A 51 -15.05 -2.64 26.14
N CYS A 52 -15.99 -3.29 25.45
CA CYS A 52 -17.32 -3.57 25.98
C CYS A 52 -17.40 -4.91 26.74
N TYR A 53 -16.77 -5.96 26.21
CA TYR A 53 -16.98 -7.32 26.71
C TYR A 53 -15.93 -7.79 27.72
N ALA A 54 -14.67 -7.37 27.57
CA ALA A 54 -13.57 -7.90 28.38
C ALA A 54 -13.49 -7.29 29.79
N THR A 55 -14.18 -6.17 30.02
CA THR A 55 -14.04 -5.33 31.22
C THR A 55 -14.31 -6.09 32.52
N ASN A 56 -15.26 -7.02 32.50
CA ASN A 56 -15.67 -7.81 33.66
C ASN A 56 -15.07 -9.22 33.70
N TRP A 57 -14.25 -9.61 32.72
CA TRP A 57 -13.64 -10.93 32.68
C TRP A 57 -12.48 -11.00 33.68
N GLN A 58 -12.27 -12.15 34.30
CA GLN A 58 -11.22 -12.39 35.29
C GLN A 58 -10.63 -13.81 35.13
N GLY A 59 -9.44 -14.02 35.72
CA GLY A 59 -8.76 -15.31 35.72
C GLY A 59 -8.13 -15.69 34.38
N GLN A 60 -7.76 -16.96 34.25
CA GLN A 60 -6.96 -17.49 33.13
C GLN A 60 -7.61 -17.26 31.74
N SER A 61 -8.94 -17.26 31.65
CA SER A 61 -9.65 -16.98 30.40
C SER A 61 -9.46 -15.53 29.94
N ARG A 62 -9.36 -14.57 30.88
CA ARG A 62 -9.03 -13.18 30.54
C ARG A 62 -7.60 -13.08 30.03
N GLU A 63 -6.64 -13.70 30.72
CA GLU A 63 -5.22 -13.67 30.34
C GLU A 63 -5.00 -14.24 28.93
N ALA A 64 -5.63 -15.38 28.62
CA ALA A 64 -5.56 -15.98 27.30
C ALA A 64 -6.19 -15.09 26.21
N TYR A 65 -7.30 -14.44 26.52
CA TYR A 65 -7.95 -13.50 25.60
C TYR A 65 -7.08 -12.24 25.35
N GLU A 66 -6.51 -11.64 26.40
CA GLU A 66 -5.63 -10.47 26.29
C GLU A 66 -4.35 -10.77 25.48
N LEU A 67 -3.81 -11.99 25.58
CA LEU A 67 -2.69 -12.42 24.76
C LEU A 67 -3.06 -12.41 23.26
N ILE A 68 -4.23 -12.92 22.91
CA ILE A 68 -4.75 -12.89 21.54
C ILE A 68 -5.00 -11.44 21.10
N ALA A 69 -5.56 -10.60 21.98
CA ALA A 69 -5.82 -9.19 21.72
C ALA A 69 -4.54 -8.39 21.40
N GLY A 70 -3.48 -8.65 22.18
CA GLY A 70 -2.15 -8.09 21.95
C GLY A 70 -1.58 -8.55 20.61
N GLY A 71 -1.70 -9.84 20.29
CA GLY A 71 -1.28 -10.39 19.00
C GLY A 71 -1.98 -9.73 17.81
N LEU A 72 -3.30 -9.58 17.87
CA LEU A 72 -4.09 -8.90 16.83
C LEU A 72 -3.66 -7.43 16.67
N SER A 73 -3.43 -6.73 17.78
CA SER A 73 -2.97 -5.34 17.76
C SER A 73 -1.57 -5.21 17.14
N GLN A 74 -0.67 -6.14 17.44
CA GLN A 74 0.66 -6.18 16.83
C GLN A 74 0.59 -6.45 15.33
N THR A 75 -0.19 -7.44 14.90
CA THR A 75 -0.40 -7.73 13.48
C THR A 75 -0.98 -6.53 12.74
N ALA A 76 -1.93 -5.82 13.35
CA ALA A 76 -2.47 -4.60 12.77
C ALA A 76 -1.39 -3.54 12.51
N ASN A 77 -0.56 -3.25 13.51
CA ASN A 77 0.54 -2.30 13.37
C ASN A 77 1.56 -2.72 12.29
N GLN A 78 1.80 -4.02 12.12
CA GLN A 78 2.66 -4.54 11.07
C GLN A 78 2.05 -4.32 9.68
N VAL A 79 0.74 -4.55 9.53
CA VAL A 79 0.03 -4.28 8.26
C VAL A 79 0.10 -2.80 7.90
N TYR A 80 -0.11 -1.88 8.86
CA TYR A 80 0.02 -0.44 8.60
C TYR A 80 1.42 -0.04 8.17
N THR A 81 2.43 -0.51 8.91
CA THR A 81 3.84 -0.24 8.59
C THR A 81 4.17 -0.71 7.18
N LEU A 82 3.82 -1.96 6.85
CA LEU A 82 4.07 -2.52 5.53
C LEU A 82 3.31 -1.77 4.42
N GLY A 83 2.06 -1.38 4.67
CA GLY A 83 1.26 -0.61 3.73
C GLY A 83 1.92 0.73 3.39
N GLU A 84 2.38 1.47 4.41
CA GLU A 84 3.08 2.73 4.22
C GLU A 84 4.42 2.57 3.51
N GLU A 85 5.22 1.57 3.87
CA GLU A 85 6.48 1.25 3.19
C GLU A 85 6.27 1.01 1.69
N LEU A 86 5.30 0.17 1.33
CA LEU A 86 4.97 -0.10 -0.08
C LEU A 86 4.50 1.16 -0.81
N ILE A 87 3.68 2.00 -0.18
CA ILE A 87 3.22 3.28 -0.76
C ILE A 87 4.42 4.20 -1.05
N GLN A 88 5.41 4.25 -0.15
CA GLN A 88 6.62 5.07 -0.33
C GLN A 88 7.54 4.53 -1.42
N GLU A 89 7.73 3.22 -1.48
CA GLU A 89 8.52 2.56 -2.53
C GLU A 89 7.91 2.77 -3.91
N ILE A 90 6.60 2.52 -4.05
CA ILE A 90 5.86 2.77 -5.28
C ILE A 90 5.96 4.25 -5.67
N GLY A 91 5.81 5.17 -4.71
CA GLY A 91 5.98 6.61 -4.94
C GLY A 91 7.38 6.96 -5.46
N THR A 92 8.41 6.28 -4.96
CA THR A 92 9.80 6.44 -5.43
C THR A 92 9.98 5.96 -6.86
N GLU A 93 9.43 4.81 -7.22
CA GLU A 93 9.50 4.28 -8.58
C GLU A 93 8.72 5.14 -9.58
N ILE A 94 7.54 5.64 -9.21
CA ILE A 94 6.78 6.60 -10.03
C ILE A 94 7.63 7.85 -10.30
N ARG A 95 8.30 8.41 -9.29
CA ARG A 95 9.19 9.57 -9.48
C ARG A 95 10.34 9.26 -10.44
N LYS A 96 10.95 8.08 -10.35
CA LYS A 96 12.01 7.65 -11.28
C LYS A 96 11.48 7.52 -12.71
N LEU A 97 10.29 6.97 -12.90
CA LEU A 97 9.67 6.83 -14.23
C LEU A 97 9.28 8.20 -14.82
N ARG A 98 8.76 9.13 -14.02
CA ARG A 98 8.45 10.49 -14.47
C ARG A 98 9.69 11.21 -15.01
N LYS A 99 10.83 11.10 -14.33
CA LYS A 99 12.11 11.63 -14.84
C LYS A 99 12.51 11.01 -16.19
N LYS A 100 12.26 9.72 -16.39
CA LYS A 100 12.51 9.06 -17.69
C LYS A 100 11.56 9.54 -18.79
N VAL A 101 10.30 9.85 -18.46
CA VAL A 101 9.35 10.46 -19.39
C VAL A 101 9.78 11.88 -19.78
N GLU A 102 10.22 12.68 -18.81
CA GLU A 102 10.74 14.04 -19.03
C GLU A 102 11.98 14.02 -19.93
N ALA A 103 12.91 13.09 -19.70
CA ALA A 103 14.12 12.94 -20.53
C ALA A 103 13.85 12.48 -21.98
N LEU A 104 12.65 11.97 -22.27
CA LEU A 104 12.22 11.54 -23.61
C LEU A 104 11.28 12.54 -24.29
N SER A 105 10.95 13.66 -23.62
CA SER A 105 10.14 14.74 -24.17
C SER A 105 11.03 15.66 -25.00
#